data_AF-A0A6M3JEV4-F1
#
_entry.id   AF-A0A6M3JEV4-F1
#
_cell.length_a   1.000
_cell.length_b   1.000
_cell.length_c   1.000
_cell.angle_alpha   90.00
_cell.angle_beta   90.00
_cell.angle_gamma   90.00
#
_symmetry.space_group_name_H-M   'P 1'
#
loop_
_entity.id
_entity.type
_entity.pdbx_description
1 polymer ?
#
loop_
_entity_poly.entity_id
_entity_poly.type
_entity_poly.pdbx_seq_one_letter_code
_entity_poly.pdbx_strand_id
1 'polypeptide(L)' 'MTPQEIKAIEIAQNFKIPFGRYKGKPLDSINSSYLRWLATDCDNAVVSHHADVLWNWREEMDEHI' A
#
# COMPACT_ATOMS: atom_id res chain seq x y z
N MET A 1 8.85 -1.25 15.39
CA MET A 1 8.10 -0.18 14.71
C MET A 1 8.19 1.12 15.51
N THR A 2 8.67 2.19 14.91
CA THR A 2 8.77 3.52 15.49
C THR A 2 7.45 4.29 15.31
N PRO A 3 7.19 5.37 16.08
CA PRO A 3 6.01 6.21 15.87
C PRO A 3 5.91 6.80 14.46
N GLN A 4 7.05 6.98 13.79
CA GLN A 4 7.10 7.49 12.42
C GLN A 4 6.64 6.43 11.41
N GLU A 5 7.02 5.17 11.62
CA GLU A 5 6.61 4.05 10.77
C GLU A 5 5.11 3.76 10.91
N ILE A 6 4.56 3.79 12.13
CA ILE A 6 3.12 3.61 12.37
C ILE A 6 2.32 4.66 11.58
N LYS A 7 2.73 5.93 11.68
CA LYS A 7 2.07 7.00 10.94
C LYS A 7 2.18 6.82 9.42
N ALA A 8 3.30 6.31 8.91
CA ALA A 8 3.47 6.03 7.49
C ALA A 8 2.52 4.92 7.01
N ILE A 9 2.33 3.87 7.83
CA ILE A 9 1.38 2.77 7.57
C ILE A 9 -0.05 3.30 7.55
N GLU A 10 -0.47 4.09 8.54
CA GLU A 10 -1.82 4.68 8.59
C GLU A 10 -2.11 5.55 7.35
N ILE A 11 -1.13 6.33 6.89
CA ILE A 11 -1.22 7.11 5.66
C ILE A 11 -1.35 6.18 4.46
N ALA A 12 -0.51 5.15 4.36
CA ALA A 12 -0.53 4.20 3.27
C ALA A 12 -1.87 3.44 3.18
N GLN A 13 -2.41 2.97 4.30
CA GLN A 13 -3.70 2.27 4.37
C GLN A 13 -4.84 3.12 3.77
N ASN A 14 -4.87 4.42 4.09
CA ASN A 14 -5.92 5.34 3.64
C ASN A 14 -5.63 5.99 2.28
N PHE A 15 -4.46 5.76 1.68
CA PHE A 15 -4.07 6.36 0.42
C PHE A 15 -4.96 5.86 -0.72
N LYS A 16 -5.63 6.79 -1.41
CA LYS A 16 -6.56 6.45 -2.50
C LYS A 16 -5.83 6.31 -3.83
N ILE A 17 -6.03 5.18 -4.49
CA ILE A 17 -5.43 4.89 -5.79
C ILE A 17 -6.02 5.86 -6.84
N PRO A 18 -5.21 6.65 -7.56
CA PRO A 18 -5.72 7.69 -8.45
C PRO A 18 -6.12 7.16 -9.85
N PHE A 19 -5.81 5.91 -10.18
CA PHE A 19 -5.98 5.34 -11.53
C PHE A 19 -6.36 3.85 -11.52
N GLY A 20 -6.57 3.29 -12.71
CA GLY A 20 -6.72 1.85 -12.94
C GLY A 20 -8.00 1.24 -12.36
N ARG A 21 -7.97 -0.08 -12.19
CA ARG A 21 -9.11 -0.91 -11.75
C ARG A 21 -9.64 -0.54 -10.36
N TYR A 22 -8.74 -0.08 -9.48
CA TYR A 22 -9.05 0.22 -8.09
C TYR A 22 -9.12 1.73 -7.81
N LYS A 23 -9.33 2.55 -8.85
CA LYS A 23 -9.41 4.01 -8.72
C LYS A 23 -10.41 4.42 -7.63
N GLY A 24 -9.96 5.29 -6.73
CA GLY A 24 -10.74 5.83 -5.62
C GLY A 24 -10.82 4.92 -4.39
N LYS A 25 -10.33 3.68 -4.48
CA LYS A 25 -10.25 2.77 -3.33
C LYS A 25 -8.96 2.98 -2.53
N PRO A 26 -8.99 2.77 -1.21
CA PRO A 26 -7.79 2.79 -0.37
C PRO A 26 -6.88 1.59 -0.68
N LEU A 27 -5.57 1.75 -0.51
CA LEU A 27 -4.59 0.66 -0.67
C LEU A 27 -4.84 -0.51 0.29
N ASP A 28 -5.44 -0.27 1.45
CA ASP A 28 -5.77 -1.38 2.36
C ASP A 28 -6.92 -2.26 1.86
N SER A 29 -7.76 -1.77 0.96
CA SER A 29 -8.91 -2.53 0.44
C SER A 29 -8.60 -3.43 -0.76
N ILE A 30 -7.34 -3.44 -1.22
CA ILE A 30 -6.93 -4.23 -2.39
C ILE A 30 -6.22 -5.50 -1.95
N ASN A 31 -6.28 -6.52 -2.80
CA ASN A 31 -5.59 -7.77 -2.54
C ASN A 31 -4.07 -7.59 -2.54
N SER A 32 -3.44 -8.45 -1.77
CA SER A 32 -2.00 -8.46 -1.54
C SER A 32 -1.20 -8.56 -2.86
N SER A 33 -1.65 -9.35 -3.85
CA SER A 33 -0.99 -9.47 -5.15
C SER A 33 -0.96 -8.16 -5.95
N TYR A 34 -2.05 -7.39 -5.96
CA TYR A 34 -2.12 -6.11 -6.66
C TYR A 34 -1.33 -5.03 -5.90
N LEU A 35 -1.34 -5.09 -4.57
CA LEU A 35 -0.52 -4.20 -3.74
C LEU A 35 0.97 -4.40 -4.01
N ARG A 36 1.41 -5.67 -4.09
CA ARG A 36 2.79 -6.01 -4.47
C ARG A 36 3.17 -5.44 -5.84
N TRP A 37 2.30 -5.63 -6.84
CA TRP A 37 2.52 -5.06 -8.17
C TRP A 37 2.64 -3.53 -8.14
N LEU A 38 1.83 -2.85 -7.32
CA LEU A 38 1.94 -1.41 -7.13
C LEU A 38 3.28 -1.01 -6.51
N ALA A 39 3.80 -1.79 -5.58
CA ALA A 39 5.10 -1.52 -4.95
C ALA A 39 6.26 -1.67 -5.95
N THR A 40 6.25 -2.71 -6.79
CA THR A 40 7.39 -3.09 -7.62
C THR A 40 7.39 -2.53 -9.04
N ASP A 41 6.22 -2.43 -9.67
CA ASP A 41 6.12 -2.20 -11.13
C ASP A 41 5.33 -0.93 -11.48
N CYS A 42 4.83 -0.18 -10.49
CA CYS A 42 4.07 1.04 -10.76
C CYS A 42 4.98 2.24 -11.00
N ASP A 43 4.86 2.85 -12.19
CA ASP A 43 5.59 4.09 -12.54
C ASP A 43 5.21 5.32 -11.69
N ASN A 44 4.12 5.25 -10.93
CA ASN A 44 3.73 6.34 -10.04
C ASN A 44 4.46 6.24 -8.71
N ALA A 45 5.53 7.04 -8.56
CA ALA A 45 6.37 7.03 -7.37
C ALA A 45 5.62 7.23 -6.03
N VAL A 46 4.55 8.02 -6.02
CA VAL A 46 3.74 8.25 -4.81
C VAL A 46 2.96 6.99 -4.44
N VAL A 47 2.28 6.39 -5.42
CA VAL A 47 1.53 5.15 -5.20
C VAL A 47 2.46 4.00 -4.85
N SER A 48 3.58 3.85 -5.57
CA SER A 48 4.59 2.82 -5.33
C SER A 48 5.18 2.93 -3.92
N HIS A 49 5.53 4.14 -3.46
CA HIS A 49 6.03 4.34 -2.10
C HIS A 49 5.02 3.90 -1.03
N HIS A 50 3.76 4.33 -1.13
CA HIS A 50 2.74 3.92 -0.16
C HIS A 50 2.40 2.43 -0.25
N ALA A 51 2.41 1.86 -1.47
CA ALA A 51 2.18 0.44 -1.67
C ALA A 51 3.29 -0.41 -1.06
N ASP A 52 4.56 0.01 -1.19
CA ASP A 52 5.72 -0.67 -0.59
C ASP A 52 5.64 -0.66 0.94
N VAL A 53 5.34 0.50 1.55
CA VAL A 53 5.15 0.62 3.01
C VAL A 53 4.06 -0.35 3.51
N LEU A 54 2.91 -0.38 2.84
CA LEU A 54 1.80 -1.24 3.25
C LEU A 54 2.07 -2.72 2.97
N TRP A 55 2.74 -3.04 1.87
CA TRP A 55 3.12 -4.40 1.50
C TRP A 55 4.06 -4.99 2.55
N ASN A 56 5.13 -4.28 2.90
CA ASN A 56 6.08 -4.72 3.92
C ASN A 56 5.40 -4.94 5.27
N TRP A 57 4.49 -4.03 5.65
CA TRP A 57 3.71 -4.18 6.88
C TRP A 57 2.81 -5.44 6.86
N ARG A 58 2.16 -5.76 5.73
CA ARG A 58 1.35 -6.98 5.60
C ARG A 58 2.18 -8.25 5.73
N GLU A 59 3.36 -8.28 5.12
CA GLU A 59 4.29 -9.42 5.23
C GLU A 59 4.78 -9.59 6.67
N GLU A 60 5.04 -8.50 7.40
CA GLU A 60 5.43 -8.55 8.82
C GLU A 60 4.31 -9.02 9.75
N MET A 61 3.05 -8.67 9.44
CA MET A 61 1.88 -9.01 10.26
C MET A 61 1.16 -10.29 9.82
N ASP A 62 1.58 -10.93 8.73
CA ASP A 62 0.90 -12.07 8.07
C ASP A 62 -0.56 -11.75 7.67
N GLU A 63 -0.87 -10.47 7.40
CA GLU A 63 -2.20 -9.98 7.03
C GLU A 63 -2.40 -9.97 5.51
N HIS A 64 -2.43 -11.16 4.92
CA HIS A 64 -2.69 -11.34 3.50
C HIS A 64 -4.19 -11.41 3.19
N ILE A 65 -4.79 -10.26 2.87
CA ILE A 65 -6.16 -10.10 2.36
C ILE A 65 -6.23 -10.27 0.83
#